data_AF-A0A0G4KW02-F1
#
_entry.id   AF-A0A0G4KW02-F1
#
_cell.length_a   1.000
_cell.length_b   1.000
_cell.length_c   1.000
_cell.angle_alpha   90.00
_cell.angle_beta   90.00
_cell.angle_gamma   90.00
#
_symmetry.space_group_name_H-M   'P 1'
#
loop_
_entity.id
_entity.type
_entity.pdbx_description
1 polymer ?
#
loop_
_entity_poly.entity_id
_entity_poly.type
_entity_poly.pdbx_seq_one_letter_code
_entity_poly.pdbx_strand_id
1 'polypeptide(L)'
;ITNSFPFPTVDVSNSDSHQNNDASAQASAAPRQKSNIVYQSDMIKHLKEVNVDANNVGWYTSATMSNFVNLSFIENQYHYQKDNDKTVALVHDVSRSSQGSLSLRAFKLSASFMAAYKEGKFTTESLQKSKLSFKDILQEFPVTVHNTHLLTTFLHQIPQAPQADALEHPTSVGELRDDPSRQP
;
A
#
# COMPACT_ATOMS: atom_id res chain seq x y z
N ILE A 1 5.39 -10.17 0.06
CA ILE A 1 4.22 -9.90 0.93
C ILE A 1 3.09 -10.77 0.40
N THR A 2 2.53 -11.66 1.21
CA THR A 2 1.49 -12.63 0.79
C THR A 2 0.09 -12.24 1.21
N ASN A 3 -0.07 -11.62 2.38
CA ASN A 3 -1.35 -11.20 2.94
C ASN A 3 -1.22 -9.87 3.70
N SER A 4 -2.35 -9.21 3.92
CA SER A 4 -2.47 -8.00 4.72
C SER A 4 -3.86 -7.91 5.35
N PHE A 5 -3.98 -7.29 6.52
CA PHE A 5 -5.26 -6.97 7.14
C PHE A 5 -5.29 -5.49 7.55
N PRO A 6 -6.44 -4.82 7.42
CA PRO A 6 -6.58 -3.41 7.79
C PRO A 6 -6.64 -3.24 9.30
N PHE A 7 -6.22 -2.07 9.78
CA PHE A 7 -6.55 -1.63 11.13
C PHE A 7 -8.04 -1.23 11.19
N PRO A 8 -8.71 -1.45 12.33
CA PRO A 8 -10.08 -1.00 12.52
C PRO A 8 -10.15 0.53 12.41
N THR A 9 -11.16 1.04 11.71
CA THR A 9 -11.47 2.46 11.66
C THR A 9 -12.09 2.88 12.98
N VAL A 10 -11.59 3.95 13.58
CA VAL A 10 -12.26 4.58 14.72
C VAL A 10 -13.51 5.28 14.19
N ASP A 11 -14.70 4.78 14.51
CA ASP A 11 -15.95 5.46 14.19
C ASP A 11 -16.03 6.77 14.97
N VAL A 12 -15.93 7.90 14.26
CA VAL A 12 -16.09 9.26 14.81
C VAL A 12 -17.58 9.60 14.94
N SER A 13 -18.38 8.68 15.47
CA SER A 13 -19.84 8.84 15.59
C SER A 13 -20.26 9.60 16.85
N ASN A 14 -19.33 10.11 17.67
CA ASN A 14 -19.65 10.68 18.98
C ASN A 14 -18.95 12.00 19.34
N SER A 15 -18.49 12.78 18.37
CA SER A 15 -18.02 14.14 18.65
C SER A 15 -18.39 15.14 17.55
N ASP A 16 -18.77 16.34 18.00
CA ASP A 16 -19.37 17.43 17.24
C ASP A 16 -18.70 17.75 15.89
N SER A 17 -19.51 18.28 14.99
CA SER A 17 -19.36 18.47 13.54
C SER A 17 -18.26 19.45 13.06
N HIS A 18 -17.12 19.53 13.76
CA HIS A 18 -15.96 20.37 13.41
C HIS A 18 -14.62 19.61 13.29
N GLN A 19 -14.63 18.28 13.16
CA GLN A 19 -13.43 17.42 13.32
C GLN A 19 -12.95 16.67 12.07
N ASN A 20 -13.23 17.16 10.86
CA ASN A 20 -12.79 16.46 9.63
C ASN A 20 -11.25 16.39 9.46
N ASN A 21 -10.49 17.16 10.25
CA ASN A 21 -9.02 17.14 10.24
C ASN A 21 -8.39 16.14 11.25
N ASP A 22 -9.19 15.56 12.15
CA ASP A 22 -8.70 14.66 13.20
C ASP A 22 -8.62 13.20 12.72
N ALA A 23 -9.54 12.78 11.84
CA ALA A 23 -9.65 11.40 11.37
C ALA A 23 -8.41 10.91 10.61
N SER A 24 -7.81 11.74 9.75
CA SER A 24 -6.60 11.38 8.99
C SER A 24 -5.35 11.28 9.88
N ALA A 25 -5.26 12.17 10.88
CA ALA A 25 -4.20 12.16 11.87
C ALA A 25 -4.30 10.94 12.80
N GLN A 26 -5.52 10.61 13.25
CA GLN A 26 -5.81 9.42 14.05
C GLN A 26 -5.52 8.13 13.27
N ALA A 27 -5.94 8.05 12.00
CA ALA A 27 -5.63 6.92 11.13
C ALA A 27 -4.11 6.75 10.92
N SER A 28 -3.38 7.86 10.79
CA SER A 28 -1.93 7.84 10.66
C SER A 28 -1.21 7.40 11.94
N ALA A 29 -1.80 7.64 13.12
CA ALA A 29 -1.26 7.18 14.40
C ALA A 29 -1.69 5.74 14.76
N ALA A 30 -2.65 5.17 14.03
CA ALA A 30 -3.24 3.87 14.31
C ALA A 30 -2.21 2.74 14.56
N PRO A 31 -1.11 2.59 13.80
CA PRO A 31 -0.17 1.48 14.01
C PRO A 31 0.52 1.50 15.39
N ARG A 32 0.59 2.66 16.04
CA ARG A 32 1.24 2.84 17.35
C ARG A 32 0.26 2.87 18.53
N GLN A 33 -1.05 2.80 18.27
CA GLN A 33 -2.06 2.80 19.33
C GLN A 33 -2.11 1.45 20.06
N LYS A 34 -2.24 1.48 21.39
CA LYS A 34 -2.22 0.26 22.22
C LYS A 34 -3.30 -0.75 21.84
N SER A 35 -4.52 -0.28 21.56
CA SER A 35 -5.64 -1.14 21.10
C SER A 35 -5.29 -1.88 19.81
N ASN A 36 -4.60 -1.20 18.89
CA ASN A 36 -4.25 -1.74 17.59
C ASN A 36 -3.07 -2.69 17.65
N ILE A 37 -2.17 -2.53 18.63
CA ILE A 37 -1.11 -3.51 18.93
C ILE A 37 -1.72 -4.83 19.42
N VAL A 38 -2.73 -4.77 20.30
CA VAL A 38 -3.45 -5.97 20.76
C VAL A 38 -4.19 -6.62 19.59
N TYR A 39 -4.95 -5.83 18.82
CA TYR A 39 -5.64 -6.30 17.62
C TYR A 39 -4.68 -6.98 16.64
N GLN A 40 -3.52 -6.38 16.38
CA GLN A 40 -2.50 -6.95 15.51
C GLN A 40 -2.01 -8.31 16.01
N SER A 41 -1.76 -8.43 17.32
CA SER A 41 -1.32 -9.69 17.93
C SER A 41 -2.38 -10.79 17.78
N ASP A 42 -3.66 -10.45 18.01
CA ASP A 42 -4.77 -11.38 17.88
C ASP A 42 -4.98 -11.82 16.42
N MET A 43 -4.89 -10.89 15.47
CA MET A 43 -4.98 -11.22 14.04
C MET A 43 -3.83 -12.11 13.56
N ILE A 44 -2.60 -11.88 14.05
CA ILE A 44 -1.45 -12.76 13.78
C ILE A 44 -1.72 -14.17 14.33
N LYS A 45 -2.35 -14.30 15.50
CA LYS A 45 -2.73 -15.60 16.05
C LYS A 45 -3.76 -16.31 15.18
N HIS A 46 -4.82 -15.62 14.73
CA HIS A 46 -5.83 -16.20 13.84
C HIS A 46 -5.24 -16.64 12.49
N LEU A 47 -4.29 -15.87 11.93
CA LEU A 47 -3.60 -16.27 10.70
C LEU A 47 -2.79 -17.56 10.87
N LYS A 48 -2.15 -17.75 12.04
CA LYS A 48 -1.44 -18.99 12.36
C LYS A 48 -2.39 -20.18 12.49
N GLU A 49 -3.59 -19.98 13.02
CA GLU A 49 -4.61 -21.04 13.15
C GLU A 49 -5.08 -21.57 11.79
N VAL A 50 -5.07 -20.73 10.75
CA VAL A 50 -5.40 -21.13 9.36
C VAL A 50 -4.18 -21.55 8.53
N ASN A 51 -3.04 -21.83 9.18
CA ASN A 51 -1.78 -22.24 8.54
C ASN A 51 -1.22 -21.22 7.52
N VAL A 52 -1.50 -19.93 7.72
CA VAL A 52 -0.92 -18.85 6.91
C VAL A 52 0.37 -18.35 7.57
N ASP A 53 1.38 -18.04 6.76
CA ASP A 53 2.59 -17.36 7.25
C ASP A 53 2.23 -15.98 7.81
N ALA A 54 2.44 -15.79 9.11
CA ALA A 54 2.02 -14.62 9.87
C ALA A 54 3.21 -13.78 10.36
N ASN A 55 4.25 -13.67 9.53
CA ASN A 55 5.39 -12.79 9.80
C ASN A 55 5.04 -11.33 9.48
N ASN A 56 5.15 -10.45 10.47
CA ASN A 56 5.01 -9.02 10.25
C ASN A 56 6.26 -8.47 9.53
N VAL A 57 6.07 -8.06 8.28
CA VAL A 57 7.11 -7.52 7.39
C VAL A 57 6.91 -6.04 7.06
N GLY A 58 5.91 -5.39 7.65
CA GLY A 58 5.64 -3.99 7.38
C GLY A 58 4.19 -3.56 7.53
N TRP A 59 3.89 -2.40 6.96
CA TRP A 59 2.60 -1.76 7.01
C TRP A 59 2.31 -1.09 5.67
N TYR A 60 1.04 -0.77 5.42
CA TYR A 60 0.62 -0.11 4.20
C TYR A 60 -0.25 1.09 4.51
N THR A 61 -0.23 2.07 3.61
CA THR A 61 -1.09 3.25 3.70
C THR A 61 -1.46 3.75 2.30
N SER A 62 -2.60 4.40 2.22
CA SER A 62 -3.07 5.06 1.02
C SER A 62 -2.68 6.53 1.08
N ALA A 63 -2.26 7.07 -0.05
CA ALA A 63 -1.92 8.48 -0.20
C ALA A 63 -2.71 9.09 -1.36
N THR A 64 -3.11 10.34 -1.18
CA THR A 64 -3.74 11.14 -2.23
C THR A 64 -2.66 12.05 -2.81
N MET A 65 -2.53 12.07 -4.14
CA MET A 65 -1.56 12.91 -4.86
C MET A 65 -0.13 12.80 -4.32
N SER A 66 0.32 11.58 -4.01
CA SER A 66 1.65 11.30 -3.46
C SER A 66 2.00 12.07 -2.16
N ASN A 67 1.01 12.58 -1.42
CA ASN A 67 1.20 13.25 -0.14
C ASN A 67 1.23 12.24 1.02
N PHE A 68 2.36 11.53 1.17
CA PHE A 68 2.55 10.51 2.21
C PHE A 68 3.73 10.80 3.16
N VAL A 69 4.66 11.67 2.76
CA VAL A 69 5.84 11.98 3.58
C VAL A 69 5.43 12.96 4.67
N ASN A 70 5.06 12.42 5.82
CA ASN A 70 4.72 13.18 7.02
C ASN A 70 5.48 12.62 8.25
N LEU A 71 5.45 13.34 9.36
CA LEU A 71 6.15 12.92 10.57
C LEU A 71 5.64 11.56 11.08
N SER A 72 4.33 11.33 11.03
CA SER A 72 3.70 10.06 11.42
C SER A 72 4.20 8.87 10.60
N PHE A 73 4.47 9.07 9.31
CA PHE A 73 5.03 8.05 8.42
C PHE A 73 6.42 7.62 8.89
N ILE A 74 7.28 8.60 9.22
CA ILE A 74 8.63 8.35 9.74
C ILE A 74 8.55 7.64 11.09
N GLU A 75 7.69 8.11 11.99
CA GLU A 75 7.48 7.50 13.32
C GLU A 75 7.00 6.05 13.22
N ASN A 76 6.03 5.77 12.35
CA ASN A 76 5.51 4.42 12.13
C ASN A 76 6.58 3.51 11.52
N GLN A 77 7.30 4.00 10.51
CA GLN A 77 8.35 3.22 9.88
C GLN A 77 9.48 2.93 10.87
N TYR A 78 9.91 3.91 11.68
CA TYR A 78 10.88 3.68 12.75
C TYR A 78 10.35 2.67 13.78
N HIS A 79 9.08 2.77 14.18
CA HIS A 79 8.45 1.87 15.15
C HIS A 79 8.54 0.40 14.72
N TYR A 80 8.28 0.08 13.46
CA TYR A 80 8.38 -1.30 12.97
C TYR A 80 9.81 -1.69 12.60
N GLN A 81 10.57 -0.78 11.98
CA GLN A 81 11.92 -1.06 11.49
C GLN A 81 12.94 -1.24 12.63
N LYS A 82 12.70 -0.65 13.82
CA LYS A 82 13.56 -0.86 14.99
C LYS A 82 13.56 -2.32 15.47
N ASP A 83 12.42 -3.01 15.33
CA ASP A 83 12.24 -4.39 15.79
C ASP A 83 12.56 -5.40 14.68
N ASN A 84 12.32 -5.02 13.42
CA ASN A 84 12.65 -5.83 12.25
C ASN A 84 13.25 -4.96 11.13
N ASP A 85 14.54 -5.14 10.83
CA ASP A 85 15.21 -4.39 9.77
C ASP A 85 14.60 -4.63 8.37
N LYS A 86 13.94 -5.77 8.14
CA LYS A 86 13.31 -6.08 6.85
C LYS A 86 11.92 -5.45 6.66
N THR A 87 11.55 -4.51 7.54
CA THR A 87 10.27 -3.80 7.48
C THR A 87 10.19 -2.87 6.27
N VAL A 88 9.10 -2.97 5.51
CA VAL A 88 8.81 -2.09 4.36
C VAL A 88 7.48 -1.39 4.54
N ALA A 89 7.43 -0.08 4.27
CA ALA A 89 6.20 0.69 4.15
C ALA A 89 5.71 0.67 2.70
N LEU A 90 4.49 0.20 2.48
CA LEU A 90 3.85 0.17 1.17
C LEU A 90 2.89 1.35 1.01
N VAL A 91 3.10 2.17 -0.01
CA VAL A 91 2.29 3.36 -0.29
C VAL A 91 1.52 3.14 -1.59
N HIS A 92 0.20 3.17 -1.50
CA HIS A 92 -0.69 3.13 -2.65
C HIS A 92 -1.21 4.53 -2.96
N ASP A 93 -0.88 5.07 -4.14
CA ASP A 93 -1.40 6.36 -4.59
C ASP A 93 -2.75 6.16 -5.29
N VAL A 94 -3.82 6.57 -4.61
CA VAL A 94 -5.19 6.38 -5.09
C VAL A 94 -5.49 7.31 -6.27
N SER A 95 -4.92 8.51 -6.29
CA SER A 95 -5.15 9.51 -7.33
C SER A 95 -4.53 9.12 -8.66
N ARG A 96 -3.36 8.48 -8.63
CA ARG A 96 -2.72 7.96 -9.85
C ARG A 96 -3.35 6.64 -10.30
N SER A 97 -3.70 5.77 -9.35
CA SER A 97 -4.30 4.47 -9.66
C SER A 97 -5.71 4.60 -10.25
N SER A 98 -6.47 5.64 -9.89
CA SER A 98 -7.77 5.92 -10.51
C SER A 98 -7.68 6.32 -11.98
N GLN A 99 -6.50 6.73 -12.46
CA GLN A 99 -6.26 7.07 -13.88
C GLN A 99 -5.83 5.85 -14.72
N GLY A 100 -5.86 4.64 -14.15
CA GLY A 100 -5.62 3.39 -14.87
C GLY A 100 -4.22 2.79 -14.72
N SER A 101 -3.27 3.48 -14.07
CA SER A 101 -1.95 2.92 -13.78
C SER A 101 -1.80 2.61 -12.28
N LEU A 102 -1.62 1.33 -11.93
CA LEU A 102 -1.35 0.93 -10.54
C LEU A 102 -0.12 1.66 -10.00
N SER A 103 -0.32 2.49 -8.99
CA SER A 103 0.73 3.27 -8.36
C SER A 103 1.02 2.72 -6.97
N LEU A 104 1.99 1.80 -6.91
CA LEU A 104 2.41 1.14 -5.69
C LEU A 104 3.91 1.36 -5.49
N ARG A 105 4.29 1.95 -4.36
CA ARG A 105 5.69 2.27 -4.03
C ARG A 105 6.05 1.70 -2.68
N ALA A 106 7.27 1.17 -2.56
CA ALA A 106 7.78 0.57 -1.33
C ALA A 106 8.94 1.40 -0.79
N PHE A 107 8.89 1.73 0.50
CA PHE A 107 9.89 2.55 1.16
C PHE A 107 10.43 1.89 2.43
N LYS A 108 11.68 2.21 2.75
CA LYS A 108 12.34 1.90 4.02
C LYS A 108 13.09 3.15 4.49
N LEU A 109 13.29 3.31 5.80
CA LEU A 109 14.24 4.33 6.29
C LEU A 109 15.67 3.84 6.08
N SER A 110 16.56 4.75 5.69
CA SER A 110 17.97 4.39 5.60
C SER A 110 18.53 4.04 6.99
N ALA A 111 19.53 3.16 7.02
CA ALA A 111 20.19 2.78 8.27
C ALA A 111 20.83 4.00 8.98
N SER A 112 21.39 4.94 8.20
CA SER A 112 21.97 6.18 8.71
C SER A 112 20.91 7.07 9.38
N PHE A 113 19.74 7.18 8.78
CA PHE A 113 18.64 7.95 9.37
C PHE A 113 18.06 7.26 10.61
N MET A 114 17.93 5.94 10.62
CA MET A 114 17.49 5.17 11.79
C MET A 114 18.40 5.40 13.00
N ALA A 115 19.72 5.44 12.80
CA ALA A 115 20.69 5.71 13.87
C ALA A 115 20.55 7.14 14.41
N ALA A 116 20.48 8.14 13.53
CA ALA A 116 20.29 9.53 13.93
C ALA A 116 18.95 9.77 14.64
N TYR A 117 17.87 9.13 14.16
CA TYR A 117 16.54 9.22 14.77
C TYR A 117 16.51 8.61 16.17
N LYS A 118 17.27 7.54 16.42
CA LYS A 118 17.43 6.94 17.75
C LYS A 118 18.13 7.88 18.74
N GLU A 119 19.09 8.68 18.28
CA GLU A 119 19.81 9.66 19.12
C GLU A 119 18.94 10.87 19.48
N GLY A 120 17.89 11.15 18.70
CA GLY A 120 16.91 12.21 18.97
C GLY A 120 17.47 13.64 18.88
N LYS A 121 18.71 13.80 18.43
CA LYS A 121 19.40 15.09 18.33
C LYS A 121 19.48 15.50 16.86
N PHE A 122 18.47 16.20 16.38
CA PHE A 122 18.48 16.83 15.06
C PHE A 122 18.97 18.28 15.15
N THR A 123 20.24 18.46 15.54
CA THR A 123 20.90 19.78 15.52
C THR A 123 21.67 19.99 14.22
N THR A 124 21.90 21.23 13.82
CA THR A 124 22.69 21.57 12.61
C THR A 124 24.06 20.88 12.61
N GLU A 125 24.73 20.85 13.76
CA GLU A 125 26.03 20.18 13.94
C GLU A 125 25.95 18.66 13.76
N SER A 126 24.89 18.02 14.28
CA SER A 126 24.68 16.57 14.13
C SER A 126 24.40 16.18 12.69
N LEU A 127 23.65 17.00 11.95
CA LEU A 127 23.33 16.77 10.54
C LEU A 127 24.57 16.96 9.67
N GLN A 128 25.39 17.98 9.96
CA GLN A 128 26.67 18.18 9.28
C GLN A 128 27.65 17.02 9.50
N LYS A 129 27.73 16.49 10.73
CA LYS A 129 28.58 15.33 11.06
C LYS A 129 28.08 14.03 10.43
N SER A 130 26.77 13.79 10.44
CA SER A 130 26.15 12.59 9.87
C SER A 130 26.01 12.62 8.35
N LYS A 131 26.24 13.79 7.72
CA LYS A 131 26.08 14.03 6.27
C LYS A 131 24.71 13.59 5.74
N LEU A 132 23.67 13.61 6.58
CA LEU A 132 22.33 13.22 6.20
C LEU A 132 21.69 14.33 5.34
N SER A 133 21.29 13.96 4.11
CA SER A 133 20.48 14.82 3.24
C SER A 133 19.03 14.33 3.18
N PHE A 134 18.15 15.12 2.57
CA PHE A 134 16.74 14.76 2.37
C PHE A 134 16.58 13.50 1.50
N LYS A 135 17.53 13.24 0.59
CA LYS A 135 17.55 12.07 -0.29
C LYS A 135 17.85 10.77 0.46
N ASP A 136 18.55 10.87 1.59
CA ASP A 136 19.02 9.73 2.35
C ASP A 136 18.05 9.32 3.45
N ILE A 137 16.89 9.98 3.58
CA ILE A 137 15.89 9.64 4.60
C ILE A 137 15.15 8.35 4.20
N LEU A 138 14.59 8.34 3.00
CA LEU A 138 13.76 7.26 2.47
C LEU A 138 14.46 6.57 1.31
N GLN A 139 14.60 5.25 1.41
CA GLN A 139 15.06 4.40 0.32
C GLN A 139 13.86 3.73 -0.34
N GLU A 140 13.71 3.94 -1.64
CA GLU A 140 12.68 3.29 -2.45
C GLU A 140 13.16 1.93 -2.96
N PHE A 141 12.25 0.96 -3.00
CA PHE A 141 12.50 -0.39 -3.53
C PHE A 141 11.55 -0.70 -4.69
N PRO A 142 12.04 -1.40 -5.72
CA PRO A 142 11.18 -1.83 -6.82
C PRO A 142 10.15 -2.86 -6.33
N VAL A 143 8.90 -2.71 -6.78
CA VAL A 143 7.81 -3.62 -6.46
C VAL A 143 7.53 -4.51 -7.65
N THR A 144 7.61 -5.83 -7.46
CA THR A 144 7.25 -6.82 -8.47
C THR A 144 6.06 -7.62 -7.97
N VAL A 145 4.99 -7.66 -8.76
CA VAL A 145 3.79 -8.45 -8.46
C VAL A 145 4.02 -9.87 -8.97
N HIS A 146 3.79 -10.85 -8.10
CA HIS A 146 3.91 -12.26 -8.43
C HIS A 146 2.59 -12.97 -8.16
N ASN A 147 2.10 -13.69 -9.18
CA ASN A 147 0.86 -14.46 -9.10
C ASN A 147 1.19 -15.95 -9.20
N THR A 148 0.50 -16.77 -8.39
CA THR A 148 0.57 -18.22 -8.54
C THR A 148 -0.23 -18.66 -9.76
N HIS A 149 0.13 -19.80 -10.35
CA HIS A 149 -0.59 -20.32 -11.52
C HIS A 149 -2.08 -20.53 -11.26
N LEU A 150 -2.46 -20.98 -10.05
CA LEU A 150 -3.86 -21.14 -9.68
C LEU A 150 -4.61 -19.80 -9.66
N LEU A 151 -3.98 -18.74 -9.14
CA LEU A 151 -4.55 -17.39 -9.17
C LEU A 151 -4.67 -16.86 -10.59
N THR A 152 -3.68 -17.11 -11.46
CA THR A 152 -3.77 -16.77 -12.89
C THR A 152 -4.95 -17.49 -13.57
N THR A 153 -5.14 -18.79 -13.32
CA THR A 153 -6.30 -19.53 -13.84
C THR A 153 -7.62 -18.95 -13.32
N PHE A 154 -7.69 -18.61 -12.04
CA PHE A 154 -8.86 -17.96 -11.46
C PHE A 154 -9.14 -16.59 -12.10
N LEU A 155 -8.12 -15.78 -12.36
CA LEU A 155 -8.27 -14.49 -13.04
C LEU A 155 -8.81 -14.64 -14.47
N HIS A 156 -8.50 -15.73 -15.17
CA HIS A 156 -9.07 -16.02 -16.50
C HIS A 156 -10.56 -16.40 -16.46
N GLN A 157 -11.12 -16.74 -15.29
CA GLN A 157 -12.55 -17.02 -15.14
C GLN A 157 -13.38 -15.73 -15.00
N ILE A 158 -12.73 -14.60 -14.69
CA ILE A 158 -13.41 -13.31 -14.58
C ILE A 158 -13.81 -12.88 -16.01
N PRO A 159 -15.10 -12.62 -16.27
CA PRO A 159 -15.55 -12.18 -17.59
C PRO A 159 -14.77 -10.93 -18.00
N GLN A 160 -13.96 -11.04 -19.04
CA GLN A 160 -13.34 -9.87 -19.63
C GLN A 160 -14.41 -9.10 -20.38
N ALA A 161 -14.38 -7.77 -20.28
CA ALA A 161 -15.14 -6.93 -21.21
C ALA A 161 -14.77 -7.38 -22.63
N PRO A 162 -15.74 -7.55 -23.54
CA PRO A 162 -15.45 -7.89 -24.93
C PRO A 162 -14.38 -6.93 -25.44
N GLN A 163 -13.29 -7.48 -26.00
CA GLN A 163 -12.30 -6.67 -26.72
C GLN A 163 -13.06 -5.94 -27.82
N ALA A 164 -13.16 -4.61 -27.73
CA ALA A 164 -13.84 -3.80 -28.73
C ALA A 164 -13.15 -3.86 -30.10
N ASP A 165 -11.89 -4.31 -30.14
CA ASP A 165 -11.05 -4.35 -31.32
C ASP A 165 -10.79 -5.81 -31.76
N ALA A 166 -11.73 -6.36 -32.53
CA ALA A 166 -11.47 -7.42 -33.51
C ALA A 166 -12.63 -7.68 -34.46
N LEU A 167 -13.74 -6.93 -34.36
CA LEU A 167 -14.80 -6.99 -35.35
C LEU A 167 -14.69 -5.72 -36.18
N GLU A 168 -13.92 -5.80 -37.27
CA GLU A 168 -14.01 -4.78 -38.32
C GLU A 168 -15.49 -4.55 -38.65
N HIS A 169 -15.90 -3.29 -38.65
CA HIS A 169 -17.25 -2.95 -39.10
C HIS A 169 -17.37 -3.44 -40.55
N PRO A 170 -18.43 -4.21 -40.89
CA PRO A 170 -18.58 -4.75 -42.24
C PRO A 170 -18.54 -3.58 -43.23
N THR A 171 -17.59 -3.64 -44.15
CA THR A 171 -17.38 -2.55 -45.12
C THR A 171 -18.41 -2.59 -46.24
N SER A 172 -19.20 -3.68 -46.32
CA SER A 172 -20.28 -3.85 -47.28
C SER A 172 -21.44 -4.70 -46.74
N VAL A 173 -22.61 -4.54 -47.36
CA VAL A 173 -23.81 -5.36 -47.07
C VAL A 173 -23.61 -6.83 -47.48
N GLY A 174 -22.66 -7.12 -48.38
CA GLY A 174 -22.33 -8.50 -48.79
C GLY A 174 -21.67 -9.30 -47.68
N GLU A 175 -20.76 -8.68 -46.93
CA GLU A 175 -20.04 -9.30 -45.79
C GLU A 175 -20.97 -9.78 -44.67
N LEU A 176 -22.09 -9.10 -44.47
CA LEU A 176 -23.12 -9.49 -43.48
C LEU A 176 -23.89 -10.76 -43.86
N ARG A 177 -23.91 -11.14 -45.15
CA ARG A 177 -24.66 -12.32 -45.62
C ARG A 177 -23.81 -13.58 -45.63
N ASP A 178 -22.48 -13.43 -45.74
CA ASP A 178 -21.54 -14.54 -45.92
C ASP A 178 -20.88 -15.01 -44.61
N ASP A 179 -21.10 -14.35 -43.47
CA ASP A 179 -20.58 -14.76 -42.16
C ASP A 179 -21.58 -15.64 -41.39
N PRO A 180 -21.37 -16.98 -41.31
CA PRO A 180 -22.24 -17.90 -40.59
C PRO A 180 -22.12 -17.78 -39.06
N SER A 181 -21.15 -17.04 -38.53
CA SER A 181 -20.95 -16.87 -37.08
C SER A 181 -21.76 -15.71 -36.47
N ARG A 182 -22.49 -14.94 -37.30
CA ARG A 182 -23.24 -13.74 -36.93
C ARG A 182 -24.76 -13.81 -37.15
N GLN A 183 -25.30 -14.98 -37.48
CA GLN A 183 -26.75 -15.19 -37.47
C GLN A 183 -27.27 -15.29 -36.02
N PRO A 184 -28.49 -14.79 -35.74
CA PRO A 184 -29.01 -14.59 -34.38
C PRO A 184 -29.14 -15.88 -33.56
#